data_AF-M3Z2B3-F1
#
_entry.id   AF-M3Z2B3-F1
#
_cell.length_a   1.000
_cell.length_b   1.000
_cell.length_c   1.000
_cell.angle_alpha   90.00
_cell.angle_beta   90.00
_cell.angle_gamma   90.00
#
_symmetry.space_group_name_H-M   'P 1'
#
loop_
_entity.id
_entity.type
_entity.pdbx_description
1 polymer ?
#
loop_
_entity_poly.entity_id
_entity_poly.type
_entity_poly.pdbx_seq_one_letter_code
_entity_poly.pdbx_strand_id
1 'polypeptide(L)'
;MRRGYSREAYMELIRHIRESIPGVSLSSDFIAGFCGETEEDHLQTVSLLREVQYNMGFLFAYSMRQVSPSWDAEEATSMVQQNF
;
A
#
# COMPACT_ATOMS: atom_id res chain seq x y z
N MET A 1 -5.98 -4.67 4.48
CA MET A 1 -4.69 -5.23 4.94
C MET A 1 -4.54 -5.47 6.45
N ARG A 2 -5.61 -5.51 7.29
CA ARG A 2 -5.55 -5.75 8.76
C ARG A 2 -4.40 -5.01 9.49
N ARG A 3 -4.05 -3.81 9.04
CA ARG A 3 -3.07 -2.96 9.72
C ARG A 3 -3.77 -2.43 10.98
N GLY A 4 -3.21 -2.71 12.16
CA GLY A 4 -3.81 -2.35 13.46
C GLY A 4 -3.68 -0.88 13.84
N TYR A 5 -3.56 0.02 12.85
CA TYR A 5 -3.36 1.45 13.02
C TYR A 5 -4.10 2.22 11.92
N SER A 6 -4.51 3.44 12.23
CA SER A 6 -5.15 4.35 11.28
C SER A 6 -4.13 5.17 10.49
N ARG A 7 -4.59 5.86 9.45
CA ARG A 7 -3.77 6.81 8.68
C ARG A 7 -3.25 7.93 9.58
N GLU A 8 -4.10 8.48 10.44
CA GLU A 8 -3.78 9.60 11.33
C GLU A 8 -2.67 9.21 12.30
N ALA A 9 -2.76 8.01 12.89
CA ALA A 9 -1.72 7.48 13.76
C ALA A 9 -0.38 7.30 13.01
N TYR A 10 -0.44 6.88 11.74
CA TYR A 10 0.75 6.77 10.90
C TYR A 10 1.38 8.13 10.59
N MET A 11 0.57 9.13 10.24
CA MET A 11 1.07 10.49 9.94
C MET A 11 1.68 11.16 11.17
N GLU A 12 1.10 10.94 12.34
CA GLU A 12 1.66 11.44 13.60
C GLU A 12 3.02 10.80 13.91
N LEU A 13 3.17 9.50 13.63
CA LEU A 13 4.47 8.82 13.73
C LEU A 13 5.50 9.41 12.76
N ILE A 14 5.13 9.67 11.50
CA ILE A 14 6.01 10.31 10.51
C ILE A 14 6.46 11.70 11.00
N ARG A 15 5.53 12.50 11.51
CA ARG A 15 5.82 13.83 12.06
C ARG A 15 6.81 13.74 13.21
N HIS A 16 6.55 12.85 14.16
CA HIS A 16 7.41 12.64 15.33
C HIS A 16 8.82 12.19 14.94
N ILE A 17 8.96 11.30 13.96
CA ILE A 17 10.25 10.83 13.46
C ILE A 17 11.05 12.00 12.85
N ARG A 18 10.42 12.82 12.01
CA ARG A 18 11.06 13.96 11.34
C ARG A 18 11.52 15.05 12.31
N GLU A 19 10.75 15.28 13.38
CA GLU A 19 11.12 16.22 14.45
C GLU A 19 12.28 15.70 15.30
N SER A 20 12.27 14.38 15.57
CA SER A 20 13.30 13.74 16.40
C SER A 20 14.62 13.57 15.65
N ILE A 21 14.57 13.36 14.34
CA ILE A 21 15.75 13.12 13.48
C ILE A 21 15.64 14.03 12.24
N PRO A 22 16.13 15.28 12.33
CA PRO A 22 16.16 16.18 11.19
C PRO A 22 16.96 15.60 10.02
N GLY A 23 16.37 15.58 8.82
CA GLY A 23 17.00 15.04 7.62
C GLY A 23 16.93 13.51 7.48
N VAL A 24 16.13 12.83 8.29
CA VAL A 24 15.90 11.37 8.17
C VAL A 24 15.44 10.99 6.76
N SER A 25 16.04 9.92 6.23
CA SER A 25 15.58 9.30 4.99
C SER A 25 14.58 8.20 5.29
N LEU A 26 13.43 8.24 4.64
CA LEU A 26 12.35 7.26 4.80
C LEU A 26 12.21 6.43 3.53
N SER A 27 12.07 5.11 3.70
CA SER A 27 11.68 4.20 2.63
C SER A 27 10.48 3.36 3.04
N SER A 28 9.71 2.89 2.06
CA SER A 28 8.57 2.02 2.29
C SER A 28 8.17 1.24 1.04
N ASP A 29 7.49 0.12 1.25
CA ASP A 29 6.94 -0.71 0.18
C ASP A 29 5.43 -0.52 0.12
N PHE A 30 4.90 -0.45 -1.10
CA PHE A 30 3.48 -0.22 -1.38
C PHE A 30 2.95 -1.33 -2.29
N ILE A 31 1.70 -1.71 -2.03
CA ILE A 31 0.98 -2.68 -2.85
C ILE A 31 -0.29 -1.98 -3.32
N ALA A 32 -0.56 -2.01 -4.63
CA ALA A 32 -1.80 -1.53 -5.23
C ALA A 32 -2.65 -2.70 -5.72
N GLY A 33 -3.96 -2.51 -5.81
CA GLY A 33 -4.92 -3.52 -6.27
C GLY A 33 -5.24 -4.58 -5.22
N PHE A 34 -5.18 -4.26 -3.93
CA PHE A 34 -5.57 -5.20 -2.87
C PHE A 34 -7.04 -5.63 -3.05
N CYS A 35 -7.43 -6.82 -2.56
CA CYS A 35 -8.82 -7.29 -2.64
C CYS A 35 -9.81 -6.25 -2.09
N GLY A 36 -10.66 -5.72 -2.96
CA GLY A 36 -11.68 -4.73 -2.62
C GLY A 36 -11.15 -3.29 -2.51
N GLU A 37 -9.93 -3.01 -2.97
CA GLU A 37 -9.43 -1.64 -3.11
C GLU A 37 -10.33 -0.87 -4.09
N THR A 38 -10.88 0.25 -3.63
CA THR A 38 -11.64 1.18 -4.47
C THR A 38 -10.72 2.26 -5.05
N GLU A 39 -11.18 2.97 -6.07
CA GLU A 39 -10.47 4.14 -6.62
C GLU A 39 -10.18 5.17 -5.52
N GLU A 40 -11.12 5.41 -4.61
CA GLU A 40 -10.90 6.33 -3.48
C GLU A 40 -9.79 5.83 -2.55
N ASP A 41 -9.77 4.53 -2.22
CA ASP A 41 -8.69 3.94 -1.41
C ASP A 41 -7.31 4.10 -2.08
N HIS A 42 -7.28 3.94 -3.41
CA HIS A 42 -6.08 4.15 -4.20
C HIS A 42 -5.63 5.62 -4.14
N LEU A 43 -6.54 6.57 -4.34
CA LEU A 43 -6.25 8.00 -4.25
C LEU A 43 -5.81 8.43 -2.84
N GLN A 44 -6.35 7.80 -1.78
CA GLN A 44 -5.85 7.98 -0.42
C GLN A 44 -4.40 7.48 -0.28
N THR A 45 -4.05 6.36 -0.89
CA THR A 45 -2.66 5.88 -0.90
C THR A 45 -1.75 6.85 -1.64
N VAL A 46 -2.16 7.35 -2.81
CA VAL A 46 -1.41 8.36 -3.58
C VAL A 46 -1.24 9.66 -2.79
N SER A 47 -2.27 10.11 -2.08
CA SER A 47 -2.19 11.32 -1.23
C SER A 47 -1.19 11.14 -0.09
N LEU A 48 -1.12 9.95 0.52
CA LEU A 48 -0.16 9.61 1.57
C LEU A 48 1.28 9.67 1.05
N LEU A 49 1.53 9.09 -0.12
CA LEU A 49 2.85 9.16 -0.76
C LEU A 49 3.30 10.60 -0.99
N ARG A 50 2.37 11.45 -1.45
CA ARG A 50 2.61 12.89 -1.67
C ARG A 50 2.86 13.63 -0.36
N GLU A 51 2.18 13.28 0.71
CA GLU A 51 2.33 13.93 2.01
C GLU A 51 3.63 13.51 2.71
N VAL A 52 3.95 12.22 2.67
CA VAL A 52 5.11 11.66 3.37
C VAL A 52 6.40 11.86 2.60
N GLN A 53 6.41 11.96 1.27
CA GLN A 53 7.63 12.22 0.47
C GLN A 53 8.78 11.27 0.85
N TYR A 54 8.59 9.97 0.64
CA TYR A 54 9.63 8.97 0.86
C TYR A 54 10.82 9.19 -0.07
N ASN A 55 12.02 8.91 0.41
CA ASN A 55 13.26 8.97 -0.37
C ASN A 55 13.38 7.79 -1.33
N MET A 56 12.79 6.65 -0.97
CA MET A 56 12.77 5.45 -1.79
C MET A 56 11.46 4.70 -1.56
N GLY A 57 10.85 4.18 -2.62
CA GLY A 57 9.68 3.34 -2.50
C GLY A 57 9.68 2.23 -3.53
N PHE A 58 9.27 1.03 -3.11
CA PHE A 58 9.00 -0.09 -4.01
C PHE A 58 7.50 -0.25 -4.17
N LEU A 59 7.03 -0.43 -5.41
CA LEU A 59 5.63 -0.58 -5.74
C LEU A 59 5.40 -1.95 -6.35
N PHE A 60 4.39 -2.65 -5.83
CA PHE A 60 4.03 -3.98 -6.29
C PHE A 60 2.54 -4.02 -6.64
N ALA A 61 2.20 -4.78 -7.68
CA ALA A 61 0.84 -5.24 -7.88
C ALA A 61 0.48 -6.26 -6.79
N TYR A 62 -0.72 -6.17 -6.24
CA TYR A 62 -1.21 -7.23 -5.35
C TYR A 62 -1.33 -8.53 -6.12
N SER A 63 -0.62 -9.55 -5.64
CA SER A 63 -0.70 -10.91 -6.17
C SER A 63 -1.50 -11.76 -5.19
N MET A 64 -2.72 -12.11 -5.60
CA MET A 64 -3.55 -13.10 -4.89
C MET A 64 -2.84 -14.45 -4.89
N ARG A 65 -2.52 -14.96 -3.69
CA ARG A 65 -2.01 -16.33 -3.55
C ARG A 65 -3.14 -17.27 -3.17
N GLN A 66 -3.24 -18.38 -3.90
CA GLN A 66 -4.23 -19.42 -3.65
C GLN A 66 -4.20 -19.88 -2.19
N VAL A 67 -5.37 -19.93 -1.56
CA VAL A 67 -5.57 -20.47 -0.22
C VAL A 67 -6.32 -21.81 -0.21
N SER A 68 -6.83 -22.28 -1.37
CA SER A 68 -7.62 -23.52 -1.50
C SER A 68 -7.33 -24.28 -2.80
N PRO A 69 -7.31 -25.63 -2.80
CA PRO A 69 -7.22 -26.46 -4.01
C PRO A 69 -8.40 -26.31 -4.99
N SER A 70 -9.52 -25.76 -4.55
CA SER A 70 -10.77 -25.67 -5.32
C SER A 70 -10.94 -24.35 -6.10
N TRP A 71 -9.92 -23.49 -6.11
CA TRP A 71 -9.97 -22.16 -6.73
C TRP A 71 -9.22 -22.17 -8.06
N ASP A 72 -9.88 -21.68 -9.11
CA ASP A 72 -9.31 -21.65 -10.46
C ASP A 72 -8.25 -20.54 -10.58
N ALA A 73 -7.06 -20.90 -11.06
CA ALA A 73 -5.91 -20.00 -11.16
C ALA A 73 -6.04 -19.01 -12.33
N GLU A 74 -6.78 -19.36 -13.37
CA GLU A 74 -6.99 -18.49 -14.54
C GLU A 74 -7.85 -17.27 -14.20
N GLU A 75 -8.90 -17.47 -13.40
CA GLU A 75 -9.81 -16.39 -12.96
C GLU A 75 -9.06 -15.36 -12.08
N ALA A 76 -8.25 -15.85 -11.14
CA ALA A 76 -7.43 -14.99 -10.27
C ALA A 76 -6.36 -14.18 -11.03
N THR A 77 -5.79 -14.75 -12.09
CA THR A 77 -4.77 -14.08 -12.92
C THR A 77 -5.40 -12.99 -13.79
N SER A 78 -6.60 -13.23 -14.34
CA SER A 78 -7.34 -12.25 -15.14
C SER A 78 -7.72 -11.01 -14.32
N MET A 79 -8.11 -11.17 -13.05
CA MET A 79 -8.44 -10.06 -12.16
C MET A 79 -7.26 -9.13 -11.85
N VAL A 80 -6.03 -9.65 -11.82
CA VAL A 80 -4.82 -8.84 -11.56
C VAL A 80 -4.42 -8.04 -12.80
N GLN A 81 -4.63 -8.58 -14.00
CA GLN A 81 -4.26 -7.94 -15.27
C GLN A 81 -5.25 -6.85 -15.73
N GLN A 82 -6.51 -6.88 -15.30
CA GLN A 82 -7.51 -5.89 -15.70
C GLN A 82 -7.40 -4.54 -14.96
N ASN A 83 -6.58 -4.45 -13.91
CA ASN A 83 -6.42 -3.23 -13.09
C ASN A 83 -5.12 -2.45 -13.42
N PHE A 84 -4.51 -2.71 -14.57
CA PHE A 84 -3.39 -1.94 -15.14
C PHE A 84 -3.70 -1.47 -16.56
#